data_AF-A0A3M0I9W1-F1
#
_entry.id   AF-A0A3M0I9W1-F1
#
_cell.length_a   1.000
_cell.length_b   1.000
_cell.length_c   1.000
_cell.angle_alpha   90.00
_cell.angle_beta   90.00
_cell.angle_gamma   90.00
#
_symmetry.space_group_name_H-M   'P 1'
#
loop_
_entity.id
_entity.type
_entity.pdbx_description
1 polymer ?
#
loop_
_entity_poly.entity_id
_entity_poly.type
_entity_poly.pdbx_seq_one_letter_code
_entity_poly.pdbx_strand_id
1 'polypeptide(L)' 'MTTPDPTNRDARARAITLLLAAAETGSEINALIRVALRAGFMWRCPTCRENHYADRETCCGKPRPDDA' A
#
# COMPACT_ATOMS: atom_id res chain seq x y z
N MET A 1 -6.74 -19.24 14.23
CA MET A 1 -6.80 -18.01 13.41
C MET A 1 -5.46 -17.31 13.57
N THR A 2 -4.57 -17.41 12.59
CA THR A 2 -3.25 -16.77 12.66
C THR A 2 -3.42 -15.31 12.29
N THR A 3 -3.18 -14.40 13.22
CA THR A 3 -3.12 -12.96 12.97
C THR A 3 -2.04 -12.67 11.92
N PRO A 4 -2.32 -11.88 10.85
CA PRO A 4 -1.31 -11.54 9.88
C PRO A 4 -0.19 -10.72 10.55
N ASP A 5 1.05 -11.16 10.37
CA ASP A 5 2.24 -10.46 10.82
C ASP A 5 2.30 -9.07 10.14
N PRO A 6 2.31 -7.96 10.91
CA PRO A 6 2.35 -6.61 10.35
C PRO A 6 3.65 -6.30 9.58
N THR A 7 4.70 -7.10 9.75
CA THR A 7 5.96 -6.95 8.99
C THR A 7 5.88 -7.56 7.59
N ASN A 8 4.94 -8.48 7.34
CA ASN A 8 4.79 -9.14 6.05
C ASN A 8 4.20 -8.17 4.99
N ARG A 9 4.98 -7.84 3.96
CA ARG A 9 4.59 -6.93 2.87
C ARG A 9 3.35 -7.41 2.10
N ASP A 10 3.25 -8.72 1.85
CA ASP A 10 2.09 -9.31 1.18
C ASP A 10 0.83 -9.21 2.05
N ALA A 11 0.97 -9.40 3.36
CA ALA A 11 -0.14 -9.26 4.29
C ALA A 11 -0.67 -7.83 4.31
N ARG A 12 0.23 -6.83 4.28
CA ARG A 12 -0.13 -5.41 4.19
C ARG A 12 -0.82 -5.07 2.88
N ALA A 13 -0.31 -5.56 1.74
CA ALA A 13 -0.92 -5.38 0.43
C ALA A 13 -2.35 -5.97 0.39
N ARG A 14 -2.52 -7.21 0.86
CA ARG A 14 -3.85 -7.85 0.93
C ARG A 14 -4.82 -7.11 1.84
N ALA A 15 -4.36 -6.63 2.99
CA ALA A 15 -5.20 -5.88 3.92
C ALA A 15 -5.76 -4.60 3.27
N ILE A 16 -4.91 -3.81 2.59
CA ILE A 16 -5.39 -2.60 1.93
C ILE A 16 -6.27 -2.90 0.71
N THR A 17 -6.01 -3.97 -0.04
CA THR A 17 -6.90 -4.40 -1.13
C THR A 17 -8.31 -4.71 -0.62
N LEU A 18 -8.44 -5.42 0.50
CA LEU A 18 -9.76 -5.74 1.07
C LEU A 18 -10.50 -4.49 1.55
N LEU A 19 -9.80 -3.55 2.19
CA LEU A 19 -10.40 -2.30 2.66
C LEU A 19 -10.86 -1.41 1.49
N LEU A 20 -10.06 -1.31 0.44
CA LEU A 20 -10.42 -0.54 -0.75
C LEU A 20 -11.62 -1.16 -1.49
N ALA A 21 -11.70 -2.50 -1.54
CA ALA A 21 -12.83 -3.21 -2.13
C ALA A 21 -14.14 -3.04 -1.33
N ALA A 22 -14.03 -2.81 -0.02
CA ALA A 22 -15.17 -2.57 0.87
C ALA A 22 -15.60 -1.10 0.96
N ALA A 23 -14.84 -0.17 0.35
CA ALA A 23 -15.18 1.25 0.37
C ALA A 23 -16.42 1.52 -0.48
N GLU A 24 -17.41 2.19 0.10
CA GLU A 24 -18.69 2.52 -0.54
C GLU A 24 -18.61 3.86 -1.28
N THR A 25 -17.66 4.72 -0.89
CA THR A 25 -17.54 6.08 -1.40
C THR A 25 -16.12 6.44 -1.84
N GLY A 26 -16.03 7.40 -2.77
CA GLY A 26 -14.74 7.97 -3.19
C GLY A 26 -13.98 8.66 -2.05
N SER A 27 -14.69 9.22 -1.06
CA SER A 27 -14.08 9.81 0.14
C SER A 27 -13.40 8.78 1.03
N GLU A 28 -13.99 7.59 1.19
CA GLU A 28 -13.40 6.48 1.93
C GLU A 28 -12.16 5.96 1.23
N ILE A 29 -12.23 5.75 -0.09
CA ILE A 29 -11.06 5.37 -0.91
C ILE A 29 -9.91 6.36 -0.67
N ASN A 30 -10.18 7.67 -0.77
CA ASN A 30 -9.17 8.71 -0.56
C ASN A 30 -8.61 8.70 0.87
N ALA A 31 -9.44 8.45 1.88
CA ALA A 31 -8.99 8.35 3.27
C ALA A 31 -8.09 7.12 3.48
N LEU A 32 -8.51 5.95 2.97
CA LEU A 32 -7.78 4.70 3.06
C LEU A 32 -6.42 4.78 2.39
N ILE A 33 -6.33 5.35 1.18
CA ILE A 33 -5.05 5.55 0.48
C ILE A 33 -4.09 6.40 1.32
N ARG A 34 -4.57 7.52 1.90
CA ARG A 34 -3.73 8.39 2.74
C ARG A 34 -3.22 7.68 3.98
N VAL A 35 -4.06 6.86 4.63
CA VAL A 35 -3.66 6.08 5.81
C VAL A 35 -2.67 4.99 5.41
N ALA A 36 -2.93 4.28 4.32
CA ALA A 36 -2.08 3.20 3.82
C ALA A 36 -0.68 3.67 3.46
N LEU A 37 -0.55 4.85 2.83
CA LEU A 37 0.75 5.46 2.53
C LEU A 37 1.53 5.79 3.82
N ARG A 38 0.86 6.34 4.84
CA ARG A 38 1.51 6.68 6.11
C ARG A 38 1.90 5.45 6.93
N ALA A 39 1.10 4.39 6.84
CA ALA A 39 1.33 3.14 7.55
C ALA A 39 2.28 2.17 6.82
N GLY A 40 2.78 2.54 5.63
CA GLY A 40 3.67 1.68 4.84
C GLY A 40 2.98 0.44 4.25
N PHE A 41 1.66 0.51 4.02
CA PHE A 41 0.89 -0.51 3.30
C PHE A 41 0.83 -0.22 1.80
N MET A 42 1.10 1.04 1.45
CA MET A 42 1.38 1.51 0.10
C MET A 42 2.61 2.42 0.15
N TRP A 43 3.21 2.65 -1.01
CA TRP A 43 4.26 3.63 -1.20
C TRP A 43 3.99 4.44 -2.45
N ARG A 44 4.54 5.66 -2.51
CA ARG A 44 4.41 6.54 -3.68
C ARG A 44 5.72 6.53 -4.46
N CYS A 45 5.65 6.22 -5.75
CA CYS A 45 6.84 6.25 -6.59
C CYS A 45 7.37 7.69 -6.69
N PRO A 46 8.66 7.95 -6.38
CA PRO A 46 9.23 9.29 -6.47
C PRO A 46 9.37 9.78 -7.93
N THR A 47 9.35 8.85 -8.90
CA THR A 47 9.50 9.17 -10.33
C THR A 47 8.15 9.52 -10.97
N CYS A 48 7.18 8.59 -10.98
CA CYS A 48 5.90 8.80 -11.65
C CYS A 48 4.80 9.35 -10.73
N ARG A 49 5.04 9.40 -9.40
CA ARG A 49 4.09 9.85 -8.37
C ARG A 49 2.84 9.00 -8.19
N GLU A 50 2.78 7.83 -8.82
CA GLU A 50 1.73 6.83 -8.61
C GLU A 50 1.89 6.08 -7.29
N ASN A 51 0.77 5.61 -6.76
CA ASN A 51 0.74 4.79 -5.55
C ASN A 51 0.85 3.31 -5.91
N HIS A 52 1.60 2.57 -5.12
CA HIS A 52 1.82 1.14 -5.28
C HIS A 52 1.65 0.42 -3.95
N TYR A 53 1.23 -0.84 -4.02
CA TYR A 53 1.11 -1.71 -2.86
C TYR A 53 2.49 -2.08 -2.31
N ALA A 54 2.54 -2.44 -1.01
CA ALA A 54 3.78 -2.74 -0.30
C ALA A 54 4.56 -3.96 -0.85
N ASP A 55 3.88 -4.87 -1.55
CA ASP A 55 4.46 -6.06 -2.21
C ASP A 55 5.14 -5.71 -3.54
N ARG A 56 4.87 -4.54 -4.13
CA ARG A 56 5.57 -4.08 -5.32
C ARG A 56 6.95 -3.54 -4.97
N GLU A 57 7.99 -4.28 -5.33
CA GLU A 57 9.38 -3.94 -4.99
C GLU A 57 10.00 -2.87 -5.89
N THR A 58 9.54 -2.73 -7.14
CA THR A 58 10.13 -1.79 -8.11
C THR A 58 9.10 -1.02 -8.93
N CYS A 59 9.44 0.23 -9.26
CA CYS A 59 8.71 1.05 -10.24
C CYS A 59 9.66 2.04 -10.93
N CYS A 60 9.43 2.30 -12.23
CA CYS A 60 10.29 3.16 -13.05
C CYS A 60 11.78 2.75 -13.00
N GLY A 61 12.05 1.45 -12.91
CA GLY A 61 13.41 0.89 -12.79
C GLY A 61 14.11 1.20 -11.46
N LYS A 62 13.41 1.76 -10.47
CA LYS A 62 13.95 2.06 -9.13
C LYS A 62 13.31 1.18 -8.06
N PRO A 63 14.05 0.83 -7.00
CA PRO A 63 13.48 0.13 -5.85
C PRO A 63 12.47 1.03 -5.12
N ARG A 64 11.62 0.39 -4.33
CA ARG A 64 10.78 1.05 -3.34
C ARG A 64 11.65 1.88 -2.37
N PRO A 65 11.20 3.08 -1.95
CA PRO A 65 12.01 3.98 -1.12
C PRO A 65 12.51 3.42 0.21
N ASP A 66 11.76 2.53 0.88
CA ASP A 66 12.17 1.96 2.18
C ASP A 66 13.19 0.82 2.04
N ASP A 67 13.45 0.34 0.83
CA ASP A 67 14.40 -0.75 0.54
C ASP A 67 15.73 -0.19 -0.04
N ALA A 68 15.92 1.14 -0.03
CA ALA A 68 17.06 1.86 -0.59
C ALA A 68 18.04 2.40 0.48
#